data_AF-A0A6N3ALD3-F1
#
_entry.id   AF-A0A6N3ALD3-F1
#
_cell.length_a   1.000
_cell.length_b   1.000
_cell.length_c   1.000
_cell.angle_alpha   90.00
_cell.angle_beta   90.00
_cell.angle_gamma   90.00
#
_symmetry.space_group_name_H-M   'P 1'
#
loop_
_entity.id
_entity.type
_entity.pdbx_description
1 polymer ?
#
loop_
_entity_poly.entity_id
_entity_poly.type
_entity_poly.pdbx_seq_one_letter_code
_entity_poly.pdbx_strand_id
1 'polypeptide(L)' 'MTTISKKEVHKFLDKHPDIPFSAAKFEYSLYLEPEAVEYANAISEKMLGESEEDLRSKRMIEQAETTEELLNFKFSKR' A
#
# COMPACT_ATOMS: atom_id res chain seq x y z
N MET A 1 9.95 1.17 16.08
CA MET A 1 9.43 -0.15 15.63
C MET A 1 9.27 -1.03 16.86
N THR A 2 8.05 -1.47 17.17
CA THR A 2 7.81 -2.43 18.25
C THR A 2 8.03 -3.83 17.71
N THR A 3 9.04 -4.53 18.22
CA THR A 3 9.31 -5.93 17.89
C THR A 3 8.44 -6.82 18.76
N ILE A 4 7.49 -7.52 18.15
CA ILE A 4 6.65 -8.50 18.86
C ILE A 4 7.38 -9.85 18.89
N SER A 5 7.44 -10.47 20.07
CA SER A 5 8.18 -11.71 20.25
C SER A 5 7.40 -12.91 19.70
N LYS A 6 8.11 -13.94 19.23
CA LYS A 6 7.49 -15.20 18.74
C LYS A 6 6.48 -15.79 19.75
N LYS A 7 6.74 -15.65 21.06
CA LYS A 7 5.84 -16.14 22.12
C LYS A 7 4.50 -15.40 22.16
N GLU A 8 4.51 -14.09 21.94
CA GLU A 8 3.27 -13.28 21.92
C GLU A 8 2.39 -13.61 20.73
N VAL A 9 3.00 -13.94 19.59
CA VAL A 9 2.28 -14.41 18.40
C VAL A 9 1.53 -15.71 18.69
N HIS A 10 2.22 -16.70 19.27
CA HIS A 10 1.58 -17.99 19.59
C HIS A 10 0.43 -17.79 20.59
N LYS A 11 0.64 -16.96 21.62
CA LYS A 11 -0.39 -16.62 22.60
C LYS A 11 -1.62 -15.93 21.98
N PHE A 12 -1.42 -15.13 20.94
CA PHE A 12 -2.52 -14.50 20.21
C PHE A 12 -3.30 -15.55 19.40
N LEU A 13 -2.61 -16.43 18.68
CA LEU A 13 -3.23 -17.50 17.90
C LEU A 13 -4.04 -18.45 18.77
N ASP A 14 -3.52 -18.82 19.95
CA ASP A 14 -4.24 -19.68 20.91
C ASP A 14 -5.55 -19.06 21.41
N LYS A 15 -5.63 -17.72 21.47
CA LYS A 15 -6.83 -16.99 21.91
C LYS A 15 -7.85 -16.79 20.79
N HIS A 16 -7.46 -16.97 19.53
CA HIS A 16 -8.31 -16.71 18.37
C HIS A 16 -8.33 -17.93 17.42
N PRO A 17 -8.78 -19.11 17.89
CA PRO A 17 -8.78 -20.34 17.09
C PRO A 17 -9.73 -20.27 15.88
N ASP A 18 -10.71 -19.36 15.93
CA ASP A 18 -11.74 -19.17 14.90
C ASP A 18 -11.22 -18.35 13.70
N ILE A 19 -10.08 -17.67 13.86
CA ILE A 19 -9.45 -16.89 12.80
C ILE A 19 -8.47 -17.81 12.08
N PRO A 20 -8.65 -18.10 10.77
CA PRO A 20 -7.69 -18.88 10.00
C PRO A 20 -6.43 -18.05 9.78
N PHE A 21 -5.55 -18.06 10.77
CA PHE A 21 -4.31 -17.29 10.78
C PHE A 21 -3.13 -18.26 10.77
N SER A 22 -2.43 -18.32 9.64
CA SER A 22 -1.21 -19.12 9.54
C SER A 22 -0.05 -18.37 10.19
N ALA A 23 0.69 -19.03 11.08
CA ALA A 23 1.92 -18.46 11.67
C ALA A 23 2.94 -18.06 10.58
N ALA A 24 2.97 -18.77 9.45
CA ALA A 24 3.77 -18.40 8.29
C ALA A 24 3.33 -17.06 7.66
N LYS A 25 2.02 -16.75 7.68
CA LYS A 25 1.48 -15.47 7.19
C LYS A 25 1.88 -14.30 8.09
N PHE A 26 2.02 -14.55 9.40
CA PHE A 26 2.55 -13.56 10.35
C PHE A 26 4.05 -13.32 10.15
N GLU A 27 4.83 -14.41 10.07
CA GLU A 27 6.26 -14.34 9.81
C GLU A 27 6.52 -13.60 8.48
N TYR A 28 5.80 -13.91 7.39
CA TYR A 28 5.91 -13.18 6.11
C TYR A 28 5.56 -11.68 6.23
N SER A 29 4.57 -11.30 7.05
CA SER A 29 4.24 -9.89 7.26
C SER A 29 5.29 -9.13 8.07
N LEU A 30 6.06 -9.83 8.92
CA LEU A 30 7.19 -9.27 9.66
C LEU A 30 8.47 -9.20 8.82
N TYR A 31 8.67 -10.17 7.90
CA TYR A 31 9.80 -10.23 6.97
C TYR A 31 9.60 -9.40 5.70
N LEU A 32 8.44 -8.76 5.51
CA LEU A 32 8.34 -7.60 4.64
C LEU A 32 9.04 -6.44 5.36
N GLU A 33 10.37 -6.54 5.42
CA GLU A 33 11.22 -5.44 5.82
C GLU A 33 10.82 -4.21 5.02
N PRO A 34 10.78 -3.01 5.62
CA PRO A 34 10.50 -1.77 4.90
C PRO A 34 11.34 -1.66 3.62
N GLU A 35 12.58 -2.16 3.64
CA GLU A 35 13.48 -2.24 2.49
C GLU A 35 12.97 -3.15 1.36
N ALA A 36 12.35 -4.29 1.67
CA ALA A 36 11.73 -5.16 0.66
C ALA A 36 10.47 -4.54 0.06
N VAL A 37 9.70 -3.80 0.87
CA VAL A 37 8.54 -3.02 0.41
C VAL A 37 8.99 -1.86 -0.47
N GLU A 38 10.00 -1.11 -0.04
CA GLU A 38 10.62 -0.02 -0.82
C GLU A 38 11.22 -0.54 -2.13
N TYR A 39 11.90 -1.69 -2.10
CA TYR A 39 12.43 -2.32 -3.31
C TYR A 39 11.32 -2.71 -4.28
N ALA A 40 10.26 -3.38 -3.80
CA ALA A 40 9.12 -3.73 -4.64
C ALA A 40 8.43 -2.50 -5.23
N ASN A 41 8.27 -1.44 -4.44
CA ASN A 41 7.71 -0.16 -4.90
C ASN A 41 8.63 0.51 -5.94
N ALA A 42 9.93 0.57 -5.70
CA ALA A 42 10.91 1.14 -6.63
C ALA A 42 11.00 0.37 -7.95
N ILE A 43 10.85 -0.96 -7.92
CA ILE A 43 10.75 -1.77 -9.14
C ILE A 43 9.42 -1.52 -9.85
N SER A 44 8.32 -1.40 -9.11
CA SER A 44 7.01 -1.08 -9.68
C SER A 44 7.01 0.30 -10.36
N GLU A 45 7.59 1.32 -9.73
CA GLU A 45 7.75 2.66 -10.31
C GLU A 45 8.65 2.66 -11.56
N LYS A 46 9.71 1.84 -11.59
CA LYS A 46 10.56 1.70 -12.78
C LYS A 46 9.86 1.00 -13.94
N MET A 47 8.94 0.08 -13.65
CA MET A 47 8.20 -0.67 -14.66
C MET A 47 6.95 0.08 -15.15
N LEU A 48 6.31 0.86 -14.27
CA LEU A 48 5.23 1.78 -14.59
C LEU A 48 5.81 3.16 -14.89
N GLY A 49 6.38 3.32 -16.09
CA GLY A 49 6.69 4.66 -16.59
C GLY A 49 5.42 5.51 -16.61
N GLU A 50 5.51 6.75 -16.11
CA GLU A 50 4.38 7.68 -16.11
C GLU A 50 3.84 7.80 -17.53
N SER A 51 2.58 7.40 -17.73
CA SER A 51 1.95 7.53 -19.04
C SER A 51 1.71 9.01 -19.35
N GLU A 52 1.55 9.36 -20.63
CA GLU A 52 1.17 10.73 -21.01
C GLU A 52 -0.14 11.18 -20.34
N GLU A 53 -1.03 10.22 -20.05
CA GLU A 53 -2.27 10.44 -19.31
C GLU A 53 -2.01 10.78 -17.84
N ASP A 54 -1.05 10.12 -17.19
CA ASP A 54 -0.65 10.42 -15.81
C ASP A 54 -0.03 11.81 -15.70
N LEU A 55 0.86 12.17 -16.64
CA LEU A 55 1.46 13.50 -16.71
C LEU A 55 0.42 14.60 -17.00
N ARG A 56 -0.56 14.32 -17.86
CA ARG A 56 -1.67 15.22 -18.12
C ARG A 56 -2.54 15.39 -16.87
N SER A 57 -2.87 14.30 -16.19
CA SER A 57 -3.68 14.31 -14.98
C SER A 57 -3.00 15.10 -13.85
N LYS A 58 -1.69 14.89 -13.65
CA LYS A 58 -0.91 15.65 -12.66
C LYS A 58 -0.93 17.16 -12.91
N ARG A 59 -0.66 17.59 -14.15
CA ARG A 59 -0.69 19.02 -14.51
C ARG A 59 -2.06 19.65 -14.27
N MET A 60 -3.14 18.92 -14.58
CA MET A 60 -4.50 19.43 -14.37
C MET A 60 -4.88 19.51 -12.88
N ILE A 61 -4.36 18.60 -12.04
CA ILE A 61 -4.54 18.66 -10.58
C ILE A 61 -3.75 19.84 -9.99
N GLU A 62 -2.51 20.07 -10.43
CA GLU A 62 -1.67 21.20 -9.99
C GLU A 62 -2.25 22.56 -10.39
N GLN A 63 -2.95 22.62 -11.52
CA GLN A 63 -3.60 23.83 -12.03
C GLN A 63 -5.02 24.04 -11.47
N ALA A 64 -5.57 23.09 -10.72
CA ALA A 64 -6.91 23.25 -10.15
C ALA A 64 -6.86 24.25 -8.99
N GLU A 65 -7.60 25.35 -9.12
CA GLU A 65 -7.67 26.40 -8.11
C GLU A 65 -8.79 26.11 -7.10
N THR A 66 -9.74 25.24 -7.45
CA THR A 66 -10.92 24.94 -6.65
C THR A 66 -11.15 23.44 -6.45
N THR A 67 -11.84 23.10 -5.36
CA THR A 67 -12.20 21.71 -5.03
C THR A 67 -13.25 21.12 -5.98
N GLU A 68 -14.06 21.95 -6.63
CA GLU A 68 -15.07 21.52 -7.63
C GLU A 68 -14.42 21.06 -8.93
N GLU A 69 -13.37 21.75 -9.38
CA GLU A 69 -12.55 21.33 -10.52
C GLU A 69 -11.91 19.96 -10.24
N LEU A 70 -11.37 19.77 -9.03
CA LEU A 70 -10.83 18.48 -8.56
C LEU A 70 -11.87 17.35 -8.58
N LEU A 71 -13.11 17.63 -8.18
CA LEU A 71 -14.19 16.64 -8.18
C LEU A 71 -14.60 16.23 -9.59
N ASN A 72 -14.68 17.18 -10.53
CA ASN A 72 -15.02 16.89 -11.93
C ASN A 72 -14.02 15.93 -12.60
N PHE A 73 -12.75 15.94 -12.20
CA PHE A 73 -11.76 14.94 -12.68
C PHE A 73 -12.10 13.50 -12.28
N LYS A 74 -12.64 13.28 -11.07
CA LYS A 74 -13.01 11.93 -10.62
C LYS A 74 -14.23 11.36 -11.36
N PHE A 75 -15.09 12.22 -11.91
CA PHE A 75 -16.34 11.80 -12.57
C PHE A 75 -16.25 11.73 -14.09
N SER A 76 -15.22 12.32 -14.72
CA SER A 76 -15.01 12.28 -16.17
C SER A 76 -14.43 10.96 -16.71
N LYS A 77 -14.02 10.01 -15.85
CA LYS A 77 -13.47 8.69 -16.24
C LYS A 77 -14.52 7.56 -16.30
N ARG A 78 -15.82 7.88 -16.34
CA ARG A 78 -16.90 6.89 -16.58
C ARG A 78 -17.33 6.86 -18.03
#